data_AF-A0A496RM74-F1
#
_entry.id   AF-A0A496RM74-F1
#
_cell.length_a   1.000
_cell.length_b   1.000
_cell.length_c   1.000
_cell.angle_alpha   90.00
_cell.angle_beta   90.00
_cell.angle_gamma   90.00
#
_symmetry.space_group_name_H-M   'P 1'
#
loop_
_entity.id
_entity.type
_entity.pdbx_description
1 polymer ?
#
loop_
_entity_poly.entity_id
_entity_poly.type
_entity_poly.pdbx_seq_one_letter_code
_entity_poly.pdbx_strand_id
1 'polypeptide(L)'
;MNWKLFAVTFSAVFFAELADKTQMVGVTLASRSQKPLTVWLGSVSAYIIVTALSVLIGSTLGRFIRPELIKYTAASLFILVGAFMLIGKL
;
A
#
# COMPACT_ATOMS: atom_id res chain seq x y z
N MET A 1 1.50 24.88 1.49
CA MET A 1 1.38 23.41 1.58
C MET A 1 0.44 23.07 2.72
N ASN A 2 -0.55 22.19 2.51
CA ASN A 2 -1.60 21.95 3.52
C ASN A 2 -1.12 20.94 4.57
N TRP A 3 -0.58 21.43 5.69
CA TRP A 3 -0.03 20.61 6.78
C TRP A 3 -1.06 19.67 7.42
N LYS A 4 -2.34 20.05 7.45
CA LYS A 4 -3.40 19.16 7.94
C LYS A 4 -3.55 17.94 7.04
N LEU A 5 -3.59 18.16 5.73
CA LEU A 5 -3.68 17.06 4.76
C LEU A 5 -2.47 16.14 4.84
N PHE A 6 -1.27 16.71 4.96
CA PHE A 6 -0.04 15.93 5.13
C PHE A 6 -0.10 15.04 6.37
N ALA A 7 -0.44 15.61 7.54
CA ALA A 7 -0.47 14.86 8.80
C ALA A 7 -1.53 13.75 8.80
N VAL A 8 -2.71 14.01 8.22
CA VAL A 8 -3.77 13.00 8.08
C VAL A 8 -3.34 11.87 7.16
N THR A 9 -2.82 12.18 5.97
CA THR A 9 -2.36 11.16 5.03
C THR A 9 -1.20 10.35 5.59
N PHE A 10 -0.22 11.01 6.21
CA PHE A 10 0.92 10.34 6.85
C PHE A 10 0.44 9.39 7.95
N SER A 11 -0.39 9.87 8.88
CA SER A 11 -0.85 9.04 10.00
C SER A 11 -1.69 7.86 9.49
N ALA A 12 -2.60 8.10 8.53
CA ALA A 12 -3.44 7.04 7.96
C ALA A 12 -2.59 5.93 7.31
N VAL A 13 -1.62 6.29 6.46
CA VAL A 13 -0.74 5.32 5.80
C VAL A 13 0.18 4.65 6.81
N PHE A 14 0.77 5.40 7.73
CA PHE A 14 1.67 4.86 8.74
C PHE A 14 0.99 3.80 9.61
N PHE A 15 -0.21 4.08 10.13
CA PHE A 15 -0.95 3.10 10.92
C PHE A 15 -1.46 1.92 10.07
N ALA A 16 -1.82 2.14 8.80
CA ALA A 16 -2.23 1.06 7.90
C ALA A 16 -1.09 0.07 7.60
N GLU A 17 0.16 0.56 7.51
CA GLU A 17 1.33 -0.25 7.14
C GLU A 17 2.06 -0.85 8.36
N LEU A 18 1.78 -0.39 9.58
CA LEU A 18 2.55 -0.70 10.79
C LEU A 18 2.53 -2.18 11.22
N ALA A 19 1.59 -2.98 10.75
CA ALA A 19 1.42 -4.38 11.14
C ALA A 19 1.21 -5.31 9.94
N ASP A 20 1.82 -4.97 8.79
CA ASP A 20 1.67 -5.76 7.57
C ASP A 20 2.72 -6.89 7.44
N LYS A 21 2.33 -7.95 6.72
CA LYS A 21 3.16 -9.12 6.40
C LYS A 21 4.45 -8.74 5.69
N THR A 22 4.47 -7.63 4.95
CA THR A 22 5.67 -7.08 4.31
C THR A 22 6.80 -6.79 5.30
N GLN A 23 6.48 -6.38 6.53
CA GLN A 23 7.50 -6.13 7.56
C GLN A 23 8.17 -7.42 8.04
N MET A 24 7.42 -8.51 8.21
CA MET A 24 7.98 -9.83 8.56
C MET A 24 8.94 -10.35 7.47
N VAL A 25 8.59 -10.11 6.20
CA VAL A 25 9.45 -10.42 5.06
C VAL A 25 10.74 -9.58 5.12
N GLY A 26 10.63 -8.28 5.42
CA GLY A 26 11.77 -7.38 5.59
C GLY A 26 12.73 -7.84 6.70
N VAL A 27 12.20 -8.19 7.88
CA VAL A 27 13.00 -8.72 9.01
C VAL A 27 13.70 -10.02 8.60
N THR A 28 12.98 -10.94 7.96
CA THR A 28 13.55 -12.22 7.51
C THR A 28 14.67 -12.03 6.49
N LEU A 29 14.49 -11.14 5.51
CA LEU A 29 15.49 -10.80 4.51
C LEU A 29 16.72 -10.14 5.16
N ALA A 30 16.51 -9.21 6.09
CA ALA A 30 17.60 -8.55 6.81
C ALA A 30 18.41 -9.56 7.62
N SER A 31 17.75 -10.47 8.34
CA SER A 31 18.40 -11.53 9.12
C SER A 31 19.15 -12.54 8.26
N ARG A 32 18.61 -12.93 7.09
CA ARG A 32 19.28 -13.91 6.20
C ARG A 32 20.44 -13.32 5.41
N SER A 33 20.29 -12.09 4.93
CA SER A 33 21.31 -11.43 4.10
C SER A 33 22.43 -10.81 4.92
N GLN A 34 22.22 -10.60 6.23
CA GLN A 34 23.12 -9.86 7.13
C GLN A 34 23.44 -8.44 6.60
N LYS A 35 22.60 -7.91 5.70
CA LYS A 35 22.76 -6.59 5.05
C LYS A 35 21.49 -5.75 5.24
N PRO A 36 21.21 -5.29 6.47
CA PRO A 36 19.97 -4.59 6.79
C PRO A 36 19.78 -3.31 5.97
N LEU A 37 20.87 -2.57 5.68
CA LEU A 37 20.81 -1.36 4.86
C LEU A 37 20.36 -1.62 3.43
N THR A 38 20.83 -2.71 2.81
CA THR A 38 20.44 -3.07 1.43
C THR A 38 18.97 -3.44 1.37
N VAL A 39 18.48 -4.21 2.34
CA VAL A 39 17.05 -4.59 2.44
C VAL A 39 16.19 -3.35 2.67
N TRP A 40 16.64 -2.45 3.55
CA TRP A 40 15.94 -1.19 3.81
C TRP A 40 15.86 -0.30 2.57
N LEU A 41 16.99 -0.08 1.87
CA LEU A 41 17.02 0.71 0.63
C LEU A 41 16.13 0.10 -0.47
N GLY A 42 16.17 -1.23 -0.64
CA GLY A 42 15.32 -1.93 -1.59
C GLY A 42 13.83 -1.76 -1.27
N SER A 43 13.46 -1.92 0.01
CA SER A 43 12.07 -1.79 0.45
C SER A 43 11.55 -0.36 0.32
N VAL A 44 12.34 0.64 0.74
CA VAL A 44 11.97 2.05 0.64
C VAL A 44 11.85 2.50 -0.82
N SER A 45 12.81 2.13 -1.68
CA SER A 45 12.75 2.49 -3.09
C SER A 45 11.56 1.86 -3.81
N ALA A 46 11.26 0.59 -3.54
CA ALA A 46 10.06 -0.07 -4.05
C ALA A 46 8.78 0.64 -3.58
N TYR A 47 8.68 0.97 -2.28
CA TYR A 47 7.52 1.66 -1.73
C TYR A 47 7.31 3.05 -2.35
N ILE A 48 8.39 3.82 -2.54
CA ILE A 48 8.34 5.13 -3.22
C ILE A 48 7.81 4.96 -4.64
N ILE A 49 8.33 4.00 -5.41
CA ILE A 49 7.92 3.78 -6.80
C ILE A 49 6.45 3.37 -6.88
N VAL A 50 6.04 2.38 -6.08
CA VAL A 50 4.65 1.90 -6.08
C VAL A 50 3.69 3.00 -5.65
N THR A 51 4.03 3.77 -4.62
CA THR A 51 3.18 4.88 -4.15
C THR A 51 3.09 5.99 -5.20
N ALA A 52 4.21 6.36 -5.82
CA ALA A 52 4.24 7.38 -6.88
C ALA A 52 3.37 6.95 -8.08
N LEU A 53 3.52 5.70 -8.54
CA LEU A 53 2.68 5.15 -9.61
C LEU A 53 1.21 5.11 -9.22
N SER A 54 0.89 4.70 -7.99
CA SER A 54 -0.49 4.65 -7.49
C SER A 54 -1.15 6.03 -7.49
N VAL A 55 -0.44 7.07 -7.05
CA VAL A 55 -0.94 8.46 -7.05
C VAL A 55 -1.08 8.99 -8.48
N LEU A 56 -0.11 8.73 -9.36
CA LEU A 56 -0.18 9.16 -10.77
C LEU A 56 -1.35 8.51 -11.51
N ILE A 57 -1.50 7.18 -11.38
CA ILE A 57 -2.57 6.42 -12.01
C ILE A 57 -3.92 6.82 -11.41
N GLY A 58 -4.03 6.87 -10.07
CA GLY A 58 -5.28 7.21 -9.38
C GLY A 58 -5.75 8.63 -9.68
N SER A 59 -4.84 9.61 -9.71
CA SER A 59 -5.18 11.00 -10.05
C SER A 59 -5.54 11.17 -11.52
N THR A 60 -4.97 10.38 -12.42
CA THR A 60 -5.29 10.40 -13.86
C THR A 60 -6.64 9.72 -14.11
N LEU A 61 -6.85 8.50 -13.61
CA LEU A 61 -8.13 7.79 -13.75
C LEU A 61 -9.29 8.57 -13.13
N GLY A 62 -9.07 9.22 -11.99
CA GLY A 62 -10.09 10.04 -11.33
C GLY A 62 -10.60 11.23 -12.16
N ARG A 63 -9.88 11.64 -13.23
CA ARG A 63 -10.35 12.66 -14.17
C ARG A 63 -11.29 12.11 -15.24
N PHE A 64 -11.17 10.84 -15.58
CA PHE A 64 -11.95 10.19 -16.65
C PHE A 64 -13.10 9.34 -16.11
N ILE A 65 -12.98 8.84 -14.88
CA ILE A 65 -13.91 7.89 -14.28
C ILE A 65 -14.65 8.57 -13.12
N ARG A 66 -15.98 8.37 -13.04
CA ARG A 66 -16.81 8.88 -11.95
C ARG A 66 -16.32 8.34 -10.60
N PRO A 67 -16.19 9.18 -9.55
CA PRO A 67 -15.72 8.75 -8.24
C PRO A 67 -16.52 7.59 -7.63
N GLU A 68 -17.83 7.54 -7.90
CA GLU A 68 -18.73 6.48 -7.44
C GLU A 68 -18.30 5.10 -7.98
N LEU A 69 -17.93 5.03 -9.26
CA LEU A 69 -17.52 3.77 -9.88
C LEU A 69 -16.22 3.27 -9.26
N ILE A 70 -15.25 4.15 -9.02
CA ILE A 70 -13.98 3.82 -8.35
C ILE A 70 -14.25 3.27 -6.94
N LYS A 71 -15.17 3.89 -6.20
CA LYS A 71 -15.54 3.45 -4.85
C LYS A 71 -16.20 2.06 -4.87
N TYR A 72 -17.18 1.83 -5.75
CA TYR A 72 -17.89 0.55 -5.82
C TYR A 72 -16.99 -0.58 -6.34
N THR A 73 -16.10 -0.31 -7.30
CA THR A 73 -15.14 -1.32 -7.77
C THR A 73 -14.12 -1.66 -6.70
N ALA A 74 -13.57 -0.67 -5.99
CA ALA A 74 -12.66 -0.92 -4.88
C ALA A 74 -13.33 -1.73 -3.76
N ALA A 75 -14.55 -1.36 -3.35
CA ALA A 75 -15.29 -2.05 -2.30
C ALA A 75 -15.63 -3.50 -2.67
N SER A 76 -16.10 -3.74 -3.91
CA SER A 76 -16.40 -5.08 -4.39
C SER A 76 -15.15 -5.95 -4.47
N LEU A 77 -14.03 -5.42 -4.96
CA LEU A 77 -12.76 -6.14 -4.99
C LEU A 77 -12.30 -6.51 -3.58
N PHE A 78 -12.44 -5.59 -2.61
CA PHE A 78 -12.06 -5.84 -1.22
C PHE A 78 -12.91 -6.94 -0.58
N ILE A 79 -14.22 -6.94 -0.83
CA ILE A 79 -15.13 -8.00 -0.37
C ILE A 79 -14.78 -9.34 -1.01
N LEU A 80 -14.51 -9.37 -2.32
CA LEU A 80 -14.14 -10.59 -3.03
C LEU A 80 -12.84 -11.19 -2.48
N VAL A 81 -11.80 -10.38 -2.32
CA VAL A 81 -10.52 -10.83 -1.74
C VAL A 81 -10.72 -11.32 -0.31
N GLY A 82 -11.47 -10.59 0.52
CA GLY A 82 -11.81 -11.01 1.88
C GLY A 82 -12.56 -12.33 1.92
N ALA A 83 -13.54 -12.53 1.04
CA ALA A 83 -14.29 -13.78 0.93
C ALA A 83 -13.39 -14.94 0.48
N PHE A 84 -12.51 -14.74 -0.51
CA PHE A 84 -11.55 -15.77 -0.93
C PHE A 84 -10.58 -16.16 0.19
N MET A 85 -10.13 -15.18 0.97
CA MET A 85 -9.27 -15.40 2.14
C MET A 85 -9.98 -16.19 3.24
N LEU A 86 -11.27 -15.94 3.49
CA LEU A 86 -12.08 -16.72 4.45
C LEU A 86 -12.29 -18.17 4.01
N ILE A 87 -12.43 -18.41 2.71
CA ILE A 87 -12.61 -19.75 2.15
C ILE A 87 -11.26 -20.53 2.12
N GLY A 88 -10.14 -19.88 2.44
CA GLY A 88 -8.81 -20.49 2.41
C GLY A 88 -8.32 -20.80 0.98
N LYS A 89 -8.90 -20.13 -0.02
CA LYS A 89 -8.47 -20.22 -1.42
C LYS A 89 -7.35 -19.20 -1.77
N LEU A 90 -6.94 -18.41 -0.79
CA LEU A 90 -5.84 -17.46 -0.81
C LEU A 90 -5.02 -17.61 0.48
#